data_AF-A0A017RRI3-F1
#
_entry.id   AF-A0A017RRI3-F1
#
_cell.length_a   1.000
_cell.length_b   1.000
_cell.length_c   1.000
_cell.angle_alpha   90.00
_cell.angle_beta   90.00
_cell.angle_gamma   90.00
#
_symmetry.space_group_name_H-M   'P 1'
#
loop_
_entity.id
_entity.type
_entity.pdbx_description
1 polymer ?
#
loop_
_entity_poly.entity_id
_entity_poly.type
_entity_poly.pdbx_seq_one_letter_code
_entity_poly.pdbx_strand_id
1 'polypeptide(L)'
;MDIYNLVKKSQQKNDEALVELLERFNPLIKKYARKIRDSDAESDLIVRFIETIYKIPIEKNSEMKNENCIKKYIEQSIRHEFMHLSAKKDKIVKENTYQDINSIEIYEGSTSDDYLYVKQLLDKLPKKQR
;
A
#
# COMPACT_ATOMS: atom_id res chain seq x y z
N MET A 1 11.25 -2.41 26.97
CA MET A 1 10.61 -1.32 27.74
C MET A 1 9.11 -1.26 27.48
N ASP A 2 8.35 -0.55 28.32
CA ASP A 2 6.96 -0.17 28.02
C ASP A 2 6.92 0.68 26.73
N ILE A 3 5.89 0.45 25.90
CA ILE A 3 5.66 1.15 24.64
C ILE A 3 5.50 2.66 24.81
N TYR A 4 4.89 3.13 25.90
CA TYR A 4 4.77 4.56 26.18
C TYR A 4 6.15 5.20 26.33
N ASN A 5 7.01 4.56 27.13
CA ASN A 5 8.37 5.03 27.36
C ASN A 5 9.21 4.98 26.09
N LEU A 6 9.03 3.96 25.24
CA LEU A 6 9.71 3.88 23.96
C LEU A 6 9.30 5.02 23.02
N VAL A 7 8.00 5.31 22.90
CA VAL A 7 7.52 6.41 22.06
C VAL A 7 8.07 7.74 22.58
N LYS A 8 8.02 7.96 23.90
CA LYS A 8 8.56 9.17 24.53
C LYS A 8 10.05 9.36 24.25
N LYS A 9 10.86 8.31 24.45
CA LYS A 9 12.30 8.36 24.15
C LYS A 9 12.57 8.57 22.67
N SER A 10 11.81 7.93 21.79
CA SER A 10 11.94 8.11 20.34
C SER A 10 11.68 9.55 19.91
N GLN A 11 10.64 10.19 20.48
CA GLN A 11 10.34 11.60 20.28
C GLN A 11 11.47 12.53 20.78
N GLN A 12 12.25 12.08 21.76
CA GLN A 12 13.45 12.76 22.27
C GLN A 12 14.72 12.44 21.46
N LYS A 13 14.59 11.89 20.24
CA LYS A 13 15.70 11.50 19.34
C LYS A 13 16.60 10.38 19.89
N ASN A 14 16.02 9.45 20.66
CA ASN A 14 16.71 8.21 21.01
C ASN A 14 16.48 7.17 19.91
N ASP A 15 17.51 6.91 19.10
CA ASP A 15 17.42 6.00 17.96
C ASP A 15 17.24 4.53 18.39
N GLU A 16 17.84 4.11 19.52
CA GLU A 16 17.67 2.75 20.04
C GLU A 16 16.21 2.44 20.38
N ALA A 17 15.51 3.41 20.99
CA ALA A 17 14.09 3.28 21.30
C ALA A 17 13.21 3.21 20.05
N LEU A 18 13.58 3.95 19.00
CA LEU A 18 12.89 3.92 17.71
C LEU A 18 13.11 2.58 17.01
N VAL A 19 14.34 2.05 17.04
CA VAL A 19 14.68 0.73 16.50
C VAL A 19 13.93 -0.37 17.25
N GLU A 20 13.88 -0.34 18.59
CA GLU A 20 13.13 -1.32 19.39
C GLU A 20 11.62 -1.27 19.05
N LEU A 21 11.06 -0.07 18.83
CA LEU A 21 9.68 0.08 18.35
C LEU A 21 9.51 -0.52 16.96
N LEU A 22 10.41 -0.21 16.03
CA LEU A 22 10.35 -0.71 14.67
C LEU A 22 10.38 -2.24 14.66
N GLU A 23 11.27 -2.87 15.42
CA GLU A 23 11.36 -4.33 15.54
C GLU A 23 10.05 -4.96 16.04
N ARG A 24 9.40 -4.33 17.03
CA ARG A 24 8.10 -4.80 17.57
C ARG A 24 6.98 -4.77 16.54
N PHE A 25 6.92 -3.73 15.71
CA PHE A 25 5.89 -3.57 14.69
C PHE A 25 6.28 -4.12 13.31
N ASN A 26 7.54 -4.54 13.13
CA ASN A 26 8.06 -5.09 11.88
C ASN A 26 7.23 -6.27 11.32
N PRO A 27 6.77 -7.24 12.14
CA PRO A 27 5.91 -8.31 11.62
C PRO A 27 4.62 -7.79 10.98
N LEU A 28 4.04 -6.71 11.52
CA LEU A 28 2.84 -6.08 10.97
C LEU A 28 3.14 -5.30 9.69
N ILE A 29 4.23 -4.54 9.68
CA ILE A 29 4.71 -3.80 8.51
C ILE A 29 4.95 -4.77 7.34
N LYS A 30 5.74 -5.83 7.57
CA LYS A 30 6.01 -6.88 6.57
C LYS A 30 4.74 -7.58 6.09
N LYS A 31 3.78 -7.83 6.98
CA LYS A 31 2.48 -8.41 6.60
C LYS A 31 1.75 -7.53 5.60
N TYR A 32 1.78 -6.21 5.77
CA TYR A 32 1.11 -5.29 4.86
C TYR A 32 1.90 -5.02 3.58
N ALA A 33 3.22 -4.88 3.66
CA ALA A 33 4.09 -4.74 2.49
C ALA A 33 3.91 -5.91 1.51
N ARG A 34 3.91 -7.15 2.02
CA ARG A 34 3.67 -8.37 1.21
C ARG A 34 2.31 -8.37 0.49
N LYS A 35 1.29 -7.70 1.05
CA LYS A 35 -0.03 -7.60 0.42
C LYS A 35 -0.05 -6.62 -0.74
N ILE A 36 0.76 -5.56 -0.68
CA ILE A 36 0.86 -4.56 -1.74
C ILE A 36 1.63 -5.13 -2.96
N ARG A 37 2.48 -6.15 -2.76
CA ARG A 37 3.32 -6.78 -3.83
C ARG A 37 4.18 -5.77 -4.57
N ASP A 38 4.70 -4.79 -3.85
CA ASP A 38 5.54 -3.70 -4.35
C ASP A 38 6.85 -3.73 -3.56
N SER A 39 7.99 -3.55 -4.24
CA SER A 39 9.32 -3.58 -3.62
C SER A 39 9.49 -2.46 -2.60
N ASP A 40 8.84 -1.32 -2.85
CA ASP A 40 9.05 -0.09 -2.08
C ASP A 40 8.07 0.03 -0.91
N ALA A 41 7.02 -0.81 -0.90
CA ALA A 41 5.96 -0.76 0.11
C ALA A 41 6.44 -0.98 1.54
N GLU A 42 7.51 -1.77 1.76
CA GLU A 42 8.07 -1.91 3.11
C GLU A 42 8.69 -0.60 3.59
N SER A 43 9.53 0.03 2.75
CA SER A 43 10.16 1.32 3.04
C SER A 43 9.13 2.43 3.27
N ASP A 44 8.10 2.51 2.42
CA ASP A 44 7.01 3.50 2.56
C ASP A 44 6.26 3.36 3.89
N LEU A 45 5.93 2.12 4.28
CA LEU A 45 5.28 1.83 5.56
C LEU A 45 6.19 2.15 6.76
N ILE A 46 7.50 1.91 6.66
CA ILE A 46 8.47 2.26 7.70
C ILE A 46 8.56 3.77 7.87
N VAL A 47 8.65 4.53 6.76
CA VAL A 47 8.67 6.00 6.81
C VAL A 47 7.41 6.50 7.52
N ARG A 48 6.25 6.00 7.14
CA ARG A 48 4.99 6.40 7.78
C ARG A 48 4.90 6.01 9.24
N PHE A 49 5.42 4.84 9.60
CA PHE A 49 5.53 4.41 10.99
C PHE A 49 6.35 5.40 11.80
N ILE A 50 7.54 5.77 11.33
CA ILE A 50 8.41 6.74 12.01
C ILE A 50 7.70 8.08 12.18
N GLU A 51 7.05 8.60 11.13
CA GLU A 51 6.25 9.82 11.24
C GLU A 51 5.15 9.73 12.29
N THR A 52 4.48 8.57 12.39
CA THR A 52 3.42 8.32 13.37
C THR A 52 3.99 8.41 14.79
N ILE A 53 5.16 7.82 15.04
CA ILE A 53 5.84 7.87 16.35
C ILE A 53 6.21 9.30 16.72
N TYR A 54 6.63 10.14 15.78
CA TYR A 54 6.93 11.55 16.07
C TYR A 54 5.70 12.44 16.24
N LYS A 55 4.58 12.10 15.59
CA LYS A 55 3.35 12.91 15.60
C LYS A 55 2.34 12.50 16.68
N ILE A 56 2.46 11.31 17.25
CA ILE A 56 1.50 10.81 18.25
C ILE A 56 1.51 11.69 19.52
N PRO A 57 0.36 12.22 19.95
CA PRO A 57 0.30 13.21 21.03
C PRO A 57 0.29 12.56 22.43
N ILE A 58 1.31 11.76 22.76
CA ILE A 58 1.35 10.97 24.00
C ILE A 58 1.37 11.81 25.29
N GLU A 59 1.92 13.02 25.26
CA GLU A 59 1.95 13.92 26.44
C GLU A 59 0.69 14.80 26.55
N LYS A 60 0.02 15.06 25.42
CA LYS A 60 -1.15 15.95 25.37
C LYS A 60 -2.47 15.22 25.61
N ASN A 61 -2.51 13.90 25.41
CA ASN A 61 -3.71 13.10 25.56
C ASN A 61 -3.61 12.15 26.76
N SER A 62 -4.51 12.29 27.73
CA SER A 62 -4.57 11.44 28.94
C SER A 62 -4.86 9.97 28.63
N GLU A 63 -5.59 9.66 27.56
CA GLU A 63 -5.87 8.28 27.12
C GLU A 63 -4.61 7.57 26.62
N MET A 64 -3.61 8.32 26.15
CA MET A 64 -2.35 7.78 25.65
C MET A 64 -1.41 7.35 26.79
N LYS A 65 -1.80 7.48 28.05
CA LYS A 65 -1.13 6.80 29.17
C LYS A 65 -1.39 5.29 29.18
N ASN A 66 -2.44 4.82 28.49
CA ASN A 66 -2.73 3.41 28.35
C ASN A 66 -1.96 2.83 27.15
N GLU A 67 -1.07 1.87 27.42
CA GLU A 67 -0.28 1.19 26.39
C GLU A 67 -1.15 0.61 25.25
N ASN A 68 -2.33 0.08 25.57
CA ASN A 68 -3.21 -0.53 24.58
C ASN A 68 -3.77 0.50 23.60
N CYS A 69 -3.99 1.74 24.05
CA CYS A 69 -4.42 2.84 23.19
C CYS A 69 -3.30 3.22 22.21
N ILE A 70 -2.06 3.31 22.69
CA ILE A 70 -0.89 3.61 21.84
C ILE A 70 -0.69 2.50 20.79
N LYS A 71 -0.71 1.23 21.22
CA LYS A 71 -0.58 0.07 20.31
C LYS A 71 -1.63 0.13 19.22
N LYS A 72 -2.92 0.28 19.59
CA LYS A 72 -4.02 0.40 18.64
C LYS A 72 -3.86 1.59 17.71
N TYR A 73 -3.42 2.73 18.22
CA TYR A 73 -3.20 3.92 17.40
C TYR A 73 -2.16 3.65 16.29
N ILE A 74 -1.02 3.07 16.66
CA ILE A 74 0.05 2.72 15.73
C ILE A 74 -0.44 1.68 14.71
N GLU A 75 -1.12 0.62 15.17
CA GLU A 75 -1.70 -0.41 14.31
C GLU A 75 -2.68 0.15 13.28
N GLN A 76 -3.57 1.06 13.71
CA GLN A 76 -4.52 1.72 12.81
C GLN A 76 -3.81 2.65 11.82
N SER A 77 -2.79 3.38 12.26
CA SER A 77 -1.99 4.24 11.36
C SER A 77 -1.34 3.43 10.24
N ILE A 78 -0.68 2.32 10.58
CA ILE A 78 -0.07 1.41 9.60
C ILE A 78 -1.14 0.83 8.66
N ARG A 79 -2.28 0.40 9.20
CA ARG A 79 -3.39 -0.14 8.41
C ARG A 79 -3.94 0.89 7.42
N HIS A 80 -4.11 2.14 7.85
CA HIS A 80 -4.59 3.22 6.99
C HIS A 80 -3.61 3.51 5.86
N GLU A 81 -2.31 3.55 6.15
CA GLU A 81 -1.27 3.73 5.13
C GLU A 81 -1.27 2.58 4.12
N PHE A 82 -1.38 1.33 4.61
CA PHE A 82 -1.54 0.17 3.74
C PHE A 82 -2.72 0.32 2.77
N MET A 83 -3.88 0.77 3.25
CA MET A 83 -5.05 0.98 2.40
C MET A 83 -4.82 2.08 1.36
N HIS A 84 -4.14 3.17 1.77
CA HIS A 84 -3.78 4.27 0.88
C HIS A 84 -2.83 3.82 -0.24
N LEU A 85 -1.72 3.14 0.11
CA LEU A 85 -0.74 2.62 -0.85
C LEU A 85 -1.36 1.58 -1.79
N SER A 86 -2.21 0.69 -1.27
CA SER A 86 -2.90 -0.30 -2.10
C SER A 86 -3.81 0.37 -3.15
N ALA A 87 -4.61 1.36 -2.74
CA ALA A 87 -5.48 2.10 -3.65
C ALA A 87 -4.69 2.90 -4.69
N LYS A 88 -3.57 3.52 -4.28
CA LYS A 88 -2.67 4.24 -5.18
C LYS A 88 -2.09 3.31 -6.25
N LYS A 89 -1.62 2.12 -5.86
CA LYS A 89 -1.11 1.12 -6.78
C LYS A 89 -2.17 0.64 -7.77
N ASP A 90 -3.37 0.32 -7.30
CA ASP A 90 -4.47 -0.11 -8.16
C ASP A 90 -4.82 0.95 -9.21
N LYS A 91 -4.73 2.24 -8.85
CA LYS A 91 -4.93 3.34 -9.78
C LYS A 91 -3.84 3.39 -10.86
N ILE A 92 -2.56 3.29 -10.47
CA ILE A 92 -1.42 3.30 -11.39
C ILE A 92 -1.50 2.12 -12.36
N VAL A 93 -1.79 0.91 -11.87
CA VAL A 93 -1.93 -0.27 -12.72
C VAL A 93 -3.03 -0.07 -13.76
N LYS A 94 -4.20 0.44 -13.35
CA LYS A 94 -5.29 0.74 -14.29
C LYS A 94 -4.85 1.74 -15.35
N GLU A 95 -4.25 2.87 -14.95
CA GLU A 95 -3.79 3.91 -15.87
C GLU A 95 -2.75 3.38 -16.87
N ASN A 96 -1.78 2.58 -16.40
CA ASN A 96 -0.78 1.96 -17.26
C ASN A 96 -1.39 0.94 -18.24
N THR A 97 -2.34 0.11 -17.79
CA THR A 97 -3.04 -0.83 -18.70
C THR A 97 -3.74 -0.08 -19.84
N TYR A 98 -4.37 1.07 -19.58
CA TYR A 98 -4.99 1.87 -20.64
C TYR A 98 -3.96 2.50 -21.59
N GLN A 99 -2.80 2.91 -21.08
CA GLN A 99 -1.72 3.44 -21.92
C GLN A 99 -1.10 2.34 -22.81
N ASP A 100 -0.91 1.13 -22.28
CA ASP A 100 -0.40 -0.02 -23.03
C ASP A 100 -1.35 -0.49 -24.14
N ILE A 101 -2.66 -0.38 -23.94
CA ILE A 101 -3.65 -0.68 -25.00
C ILE A 101 -3.57 0.38 -26.11
N ASN A 102 -3.39 1.65 -25.75
CA ASN A 102 -3.31 2.76 -26.70
C ASN A 102 -1.96 2.83 -27.45
N SER A 103 -0.92 2.17 -26.93
CA SER A 103 0.40 2.09 -27.56
C SER A 103 0.57 0.87 -28.48
N ILE A 104 -0.44 0.01 -28.59
CA ILE A 104 -0.54 -0.93 -29.71
C ILE A 104 -0.77 -0.08 -30.96
N GLU A 105 0.32 0.34 -31.61
CA GLU A 105 0.28 0.79 -33.00
C GLU A 105 -0.38 -0.34 -33.79
N ILE A 106 -1.57 -0.07 -34.33
CA ILE A 106 -2.18 -0.94 -35.33
C ILE A 106 -1.18 -0.95 -36.47
N TYR A 107 -0.32 -1.97 -36.54
CA TYR A 107 0.54 -2.20 -37.69
C TYR A 107 -0.37 -2.13 -38.92
N GLU A 108 -0.16 -1.14 -39.78
CA GLU A 108 -0.92 -0.92 -41.02
C GLU A 108 -0.81 -2.11 -42.01
N GLY A 109 -0.17 -3.22 -41.61
CA GLY A 109 -0.09 -4.49 -42.32
C GLY A 109 -1.03 -5.60 -41.82
N SER A 110 -1.79 -5.41 -40.74
CA SER A 110 -2.87 -6.33 -40.36
C SER A 110 -4.06 -6.05 -41.28
N THR A 111 -4.04 -6.69 -42.45
CA THR A 111 -5.04 -6.59 -43.51
C THR A 111 -6.44 -6.53 -42.94
N SER A 112 -7.29 -5.67 -43.51
CA SER A 112 -8.71 -5.51 -43.18
C SER A 112 -9.50 -6.83 -43.04
N ASP A 113 -8.95 -7.93 -43.56
CA ASP A 113 -9.41 -9.30 -43.45
C ASP A 113 -9.31 -9.90 -42.02
N ASP A 114 -8.32 -9.54 -41.22
CA ASP A 114 -8.16 -10.10 -39.86
C ASP A 114 -9.27 -9.59 -38.94
N TYR A 115 -9.59 -8.29 -39.03
CA TYR A 115 -10.72 -7.70 -38.32
C TYR A 115 -12.05 -8.30 -38.78
N LEU A 116 -12.21 -8.51 -40.10
CA LEU A 116 -13.41 -9.13 -40.67
C LEU A 116 -13.56 -10.59 -40.20
N TYR A 117 -12.46 -11.34 -40.12
CA TYR A 117 -12.43 -12.71 -39.65
C TYR A 117 -12.79 -12.82 -38.16
N VAL A 118 -12.22 -11.97 -37.31
CA VAL A 118 -12.58 -11.90 -35.87
C VAL A 118 -14.06 -11.57 -35.70
N LYS A 119 -14.61 -10.64 -36.48
CA LYS A 119 -16.03 -10.28 -36.42
C LYS A 119 -16.94 -11.44 -36.83
N GLN A 120 -16.58 -12.16 -37.90
CA GLN A 120 -17.28 -13.37 -38.33
C GLN A 120 -17.22 -14.50 -37.29
N LEU A 121 -16.11 -14.64 -36.56
CA LEU A 121 -15.99 -15.60 -35.46
C LEU A 121 -16.88 -15.21 -34.27
N LEU A 122 -16.92 -13.93 -33.91
CA LEU A 122 -17.80 -13.43 -32.84
C LEU A 122 -19.28 -13.61 -33.19
N ASP A 123 -19.66 -13.46 -34.46
CA ASP A 123 -21.02 -13.71 -34.94
C ASP A 123 -21.45 -15.18 -34.81
N LYS A 124 -20.48 -16.11 -34.81
CA LYS A 124 -20.73 -17.55 -34.66
C LYS A 124 -20.79 -18.01 -33.21
N LEU A 125 -20.47 -17.16 -32.24
CA LEU A 125 -20.56 -17.52 -30.82
C LEU A 125 -22.01 -17.42 -30.32
N PRO A 126 -22.46 -18.37 -29.50
CA PRO A 126 -23.80 -18.31 -28.90
C PRO A 126 -23.92 -17.08 -28.00
N LYS A 127 -25.11 -16.47 -27.95
CA LYS A 127 -25.38 -15.18 -27.25
C LYS A 127 -24.95 -15.10 -25.78
N LYS A 128 -24.65 -16.23 -25.13
CA LYS A 128 -24.15 -16.30 -23.75
C LYS A 128 -22.62 -16.16 -23.63
N GLN A 129 -21.91 -16.25 -24.76
CA GLN A 129 -20.45 -16.21 -24.88
C GLN A 129 -19.96 -15.10 -25.81
N ARG A 130 -20.89 -14.32 -26.34
CA ARG A 130 -20.65 -13.17 -27.20
C ARG A 130 -20.77 -11.91 -26.35
#